data_AF-A0A516KKG0-F1
#
_entry.id   AF-A0A516KKG0-F1
#
_cell.length_a   1.000
_cell.length_b   1.000
_cell.length_c   1.000
_cell.angle_alpha   90.00
_cell.angle_beta   90.00
_cell.angle_gamma   90.00
#
_symmetry.space_group_name_H-M   'P 1'
#
loop_
_entity.id
_entity.type
_entity.pdbx_description
1 polymer ?
#
loop_
_entity_poly.entity_id
_entity_poly.type
_entity_poly.pdbx_seq_one_letter_code
_entity_poly.pdbx_strand_id
1 'polypeptide(L)'
;MNEKLLSSLHDLRKLNQEQEHRKVKHWNEIGEQLEELKESSFQHEQFENRTKEWLTKLDANNLELRKTLQEEGLLTQGMIEQLNHLTASNQEIIQQLGQYDELKGQLQHLIEVSENMSERMRGNGDKQDEVMDRLENQQALMEKTTRQLDNLRSIIYERANHLSERVEEGYNLTSTFFYKLITGSNQPLNMLMMKQEKEKKQ
;
A
#
# COMPACT_ATOMS: atom_id res chain seq x y z
N MET A 1 -112.31 42.86 84.77
CA MET A 1 -111.59 41.57 84.63
C MET A 1 -111.46 41.10 83.18
N ASN A 2 -112.31 41.59 82.24
CA ASN A 2 -112.23 41.23 80.81
C ASN A 2 -111.09 41.91 80.01
N GLU A 3 -110.66 43.12 80.35
CA GLU A 3 -109.64 43.85 79.56
C GLU A 3 -108.23 43.26 79.69
N LYS A 4 -107.83 42.78 80.88
CA LYS A 4 -106.51 42.15 81.08
C LYS A 4 -106.37 40.83 80.32
N LEU A 5 -107.47 40.07 80.20
CA LEU A 5 -107.48 38.84 79.42
C LEU A 5 -107.36 39.14 77.92
N LEU A 6 -108.08 40.15 77.43
CA LEU A 6 -108.01 40.63 76.05
C LEU A 6 -106.62 41.17 75.68
N SER A 7 -105.98 41.92 76.58
CA SER A 7 -104.57 42.35 76.43
C SER A 7 -103.63 41.16 76.38
N SER A 8 -103.75 40.20 77.30
CA SER A 8 -102.88 39.02 77.31
C SER A 8 -103.03 38.14 76.07
N LEU A 9 -104.25 38.04 75.52
CA LEU A 9 -104.54 37.34 74.26
C LEU A 9 -103.94 38.07 73.06
N HIS A 10 -103.97 39.40 73.09
CA HIS A 10 -103.33 40.23 72.06
C HIS A 10 -101.80 40.13 72.11
N ASP A 11 -101.21 40.17 73.31
CA ASP A 11 -99.78 40.02 73.53
C ASP A 11 -99.29 38.62 73.17
N LEU A 12 -100.06 37.57 73.53
CA LEU A 12 -99.77 36.19 73.13
C LEU A 12 -99.85 36.03 71.61
N ARG A 13 -100.82 36.69 70.96
CA ARG A 13 -100.95 36.67 69.50
C ARG A 13 -99.78 37.37 68.82
N LYS A 14 -99.34 38.51 69.35
CA LYS A 14 -98.16 39.24 68.86
C LYS A 14 -96.89 38.43 69.06
N LEU A 15 -96.70 37.84 70.23
CA LEU A 15 -95.55 36.99 70.55
C LEU A 15 -95.52 35.73 69.68
N ASN A 16 -96.68 35.14 69.40
CA ASN A 16 -96.81 34.03 68.45
C ASN A 16 -96.47 34.47 67.02
N GLN A 17 -96.93 35.64 66.57
CA GLN A 17 -96.56 36.19 65.26
C GLN A 17 -95.06 36.46 65.14
N GLU A 18 -94.44 37.03 66.17
CA GLU A 18 -93.00 37.24 66.23
C GLU A 18 -92.24 35.91 66.24
N GLN A 19 -92.73 34.90 66.95
CA GLN A 19 -92.14 33.57 66.97
C GLN A 19 -92.23 32.89 65.60
N GLU A 20 -93.37 33.00 64.91
CA GLU A 20 -93.54 32.50 63.55
C GLU A 20 -92.62 33.24 62.56
N HIS A 21 -92.45 34.56 62.67
CA HIS A 21 -91.46 35.29 61.87
C HIS A 21 -90.02 34.84 62.12
N ARG A 22 -89.64 34.59 63.38
CA ARG A 22 -88.31 34.07 63.71
C ARG A 22 -88.09 32.67 63.17
N LYS A 23 -89.10 31.80 63.25
CA LYS A 23 -89.06 30.45 62.66
C LYS A 23 -88.90 30.52 61.15
N VAL A 24 -89.70 31.33 60.46
CA VAL A 24 -89.61 31.51 59.00
C VAL A 24 -88.23 32.03 58.60
N LYS A 25 -87.69 33.02 59.33
CA LYS A 25 -86.34 33.53 59.06
C LYS A 25 -85.28 32.44 59.24
N HIS A 26 -85.36 31.67 60.32
CA HIS A 26 -84.41 30.58 60.58
C HIS A 26 -84.50 29.46 59.52
N TRP A 27 -85.71 29.11 59.08
CA TRP A 27 -85.90 28.15 57.99
C TRP A 27 -85.36 28.67 56.65
N ASN A 28 -85.48 29.96 56.39
CA ASN A 28 -84.88 30.58 55.21
C ASN A 28 -83.35 30.56 55.30
N GLU A 29 -82.76 30.91 56.45
CA GLU A 29 -81.31 30.84 56.68
C GLU A 29 -80.77 29.41 56.53
N ILE A 30 -81.48 28.40 57.06
CA ILE A 30 -81.13 26.99 56.86
C ILE A 30 -81.26 26.60 55.38
N GLY A 31 -82.30 27.07 54.69
CA GLY A 31 -82.51 26.83 53.27
C GLY A 31 -81.38 27.39 52.40
N GLU A 32 -80.93 28.62 52.69
CA GLU A 32 -79.79 29.25 52.03
C GLU A 32 -78.49 28.46 52.27
N GLN A 33 -78.20 28.07 53.52
CA GLN A 33 -77.03 27.26 53.85
C GLN A 33 -77.05 25.88 53.18
N LEU A 34 -78.23 25.26 53.07
CA LEU A 34 -78.37 23.96 52.41
C LEU A 34 -78.11 24.08 50.91
N GLU A 35 -78.58 25.15 50.27
CA GLU A 35 -78.33 25.38 48.85
C GLU A 35 -76.86 25.73 48.59
N GLU A 36 -76.23 26.54 49.44
CA GLU A 36 -74.78 26.80 49.39
C GLU A 36 -73.96 25.51 49.55
N LEU A 37 -74.33 24.66 50.50
CA LEU A 37 -73.64 23.38 50.72
C LEU A 37 -73.81 22.44 49.51
N LYS A 38 -75.00 22.40 48.92
CA LYS A 38 -75.29 21.61 47.73
C LYS A 38 -74.51 22.11 46.51
N GLU A 39 -74.45 23.41 46.29
CA GLU A 39 -73.64 24.02 45.22
C GLU A 39 -72.15 23.72 45.46
N SER A 40 -71.66 23.90 46.69
CA SER A 40 -70.28 23.55 47.05
C SER A 40 -69.97 22.07 46.82
N SER A 41 -70.89 21.17 47.15
CA SER A 41 -70.73 19.73 46.92
C SER A 41 -70.63 19.43 45.42
N PHE A 42 -71.44 20.08 44.59
CA PHE A 42 -71.41 19.91 43.13
C PHE A 42 -70.11 20.43 42.52
N GLN A 43 -69.61 21.58 42.98
CA GLN A 43 -68.31 22.11 42.54
C GLN A 43 -67.16 21.19 42.98
N HIS A 44 -67.24 20.60 44.17
CA HIS A 44 -66.25 19.66 44.66
C HIS A 44 -66.19 18.40 43.79
N GLU A 45 -67.35 17.81 43.46
CA GLU A 45 -67.42 16.63 42.59
C GLU A 45 -66.86 16.93 41.18
N GLN A 46 -67.18 18.10 40.61
CA GLN A 46 -66.59 18.53 39.34
C GLN A 46 -65.08 18.67 39.41
N PHE A 47 -64.56 19.27 40.49
CA PHE A 47 -63.13 19.42 40.69
C PHE A 47 -62.44 18.06 40.84
N GLU A 48 -63.01 17.13 41.60
CA GLU A 48 -62.49 15.77 41.73
C GLU A 48 -62.44 15.05 40.38
N ASN A 49 -63.51 15.15 39.59
CA ASN A 49 -63.57 14.51 38.28
C ASN A 49 -62.52 15.10 37.32
N ARG A 50 -62.36 16.43 37.29
CA ARG A 50 -61.31 17.08 36.50
C ARG A 50 -59.91 16.68 36.97
N THR A 51 -59.70 16.57 38.28
CA THR A 51 -58.42 16.15 38.85
C THR A 51 -58.09 14.71 38.48
N LYS A 52 -59.08 13.82 38.50
CA LYS A 52 -58.93 12.43 38.02
C LYS A 52 -58.57 12.39 36.54
N GLU A 53 -59.25 13.15 35.68
CA GLU A 53 -58.92 13.24 34.26
C GLU A 53 -57.51 13.80 34.00
N TRP A 54 -57.07 14.76 34.80
CA TRP A 54 -55.71 15.28 34.70
C TRP A 54 -54.67 14.26 35.14
N LEU A 55 -54.92 13.52 36.23
CA LEU A 55 -54.04 12.46 36.71
C LEU A 55 -53.93 11.33 35.68
N THR A 56 -55.02 10.91 35.03
CA THR A 56 -54.97 9.87 34.00
C THR A 56 -54.21 10.32 32.76
N LYS A 57 -54.38 11.58 32.33
CA LYS A 57 -53.58 12.16 31.24
C LYS A 57 -52.10 12.25 31.59
N LEU A 58 -51.79 12.68 32.82
CA LEU A 58 -50.41 12.78 33.30
C LEU A 58 -49.73 11.41 33.37
N ASP A 59 -50.46 10.38 33.80
CA ASP A 59 -49.96 9.01 33.87
C ASP A 59 -49.72 8.43 32.47
N ALA A 60 -50.68 8.62 31.54
CA ALA A 60 -50.52 8.23 30.14
C ALA A 60 -49.31 8.90 29.48
N ASN A 61 -49.14 10.21 29.67
CA ASN A 61 -48.00 10.95 29.14
C ASN A 61 -46.67 10.48 29.75
N ASN A 62 -46.64 10.15 31.05
CA ASN A 62 -45.43 9.60 31.69
C ASN A 62 -45.07 8.23 31.10
N LEU A 63 -46.06 7.39 30.84
CA LEU A 63 -45.84 6.10 30.21
C LEU A 63 -45.28 6.24 28.80
N GLU A 64 -45.82 7.18 28.01
CA GLU A 64 -45.32 7.49 26.67
C GLU A 64 -43.88 8.03 26.72
N LEU A 65 -43.59 8.97 27.61
CA LEU A 65 -42.24 9.51 27.80
C LEU A 65 -41.22 8.41 28.13
N ARG A 66 -41.58 7.47 29.03
CA ARG A 66 -40.73 6.34 29.38
C ARG A 66 -40.47 5.43 28.18
N LYS A 67 -41.48 5.20 27.35
CA LYS A 67 -41.35 4.40 26.13
C LYS A 67 -40.41 5.08 25.13
N THR A 68 -40.59 6.37 24.87
CA THR A 68 -39.70 7.14 23.98
C THR A 68 -38.27 7.14 24.49
N LEU A 69 -38.05 7.32 25.79
CA LEU A 69 -36.72 7.33 26.39
C LEU A 69 -36.04 5.95 26.27
N GLN A 70 -36.80 4.86 26.37
CA GLN A 70 -36.29 3.51 26.13
C GLN A 70 -35.93 3.29 24.65
N GLU A 71 -36.75 3.77 23.72
CA GLU A 71 -36.48 3.70 22.28
C GLU A 71 -35.23 4.51 21.89
N GLU A 72 -35.08 5.73 22.43
CA GLU A 72 -33.87 6.55 22.25
C GLU A 72 -32.63 5.88 22.84
N GLY A 73 -32.75 5.20 23.98
CA GLY A 73 -31.66 4.43 24.58
C GLY A 73 -31.19 3.31 23.66
N LEU A 74 -32.12 2.56 23.06
CA LEU A 74 -31.80 1.50 22.09
C LEU A 74 -31.16 2.07 20.83
N LEU A 75 -31.67 3.19 20.32
CA LEU A 75 -31.09 3.88 19.16
C LEU A 75 -29.66 4.32 19.44
N THR A 76 -29.42 4.92 20.61
CA THR A 76 -28.10 5.38 21.04
C THR A 76 -27.12 4.22 21.15
N GLN A 77 -27.56 3.08 21.69
CA GLN A 77 -26.75 1.87 21.76
C GLN A 77 -26.39 1.35 20.36
N GLY A 78 -27.35 1.31 19.44
CA GLY A 78 -27.09 0.94 18.04
C GLY A 78 -26.12 1.89 17.34
N MET A 79 -26.19 3.19 17.62
CA MET A 79 -25.23 4.18 17.12
C MET A 79 -23.82 3.95 17.68
N ILE A 80 -23.69 3.62 18.97
CA ILE A 80 -22.39 3.29 19.59
C ILE A 80 -21.78 2.05 18.93
N GLU A 81 -22.58 1.01 18.67
CA GLU A 81 -22.13 -0.19 17.98
C GLU A 81 -21.63 0.12 16.56
N GLN A 82 -22.37 0.93 15.79
CA GLN A 82 -21.94 1.38 14.47
C GLN A 82 -20.65 2.22 14.53
N LEU A 83 -20.54 3.10 15.52
CA LEU A 83 -19.35 3.95 15.71
C LEU A 83 -18.12 3.10 16.09
N ASN A 84 -18.30 2.07 16.90
CA ASN A 84 -17.24 1.11 17.21
C ASN A 84 -16.81 0.32 15.97
N HIS A 85 -17.75 -0.13 15.15
CA HIS A 85 -17.44 -0.81 13.88
C HIS A 85 -16.68 0.11 12.93
N LEU A 86 -17.10 1.37 12.78
CA LEU A 86 -16.41 2.36 11.95
C LEU A 86 -14.99 2.63 12.46
N THR A 87 -14.83 2.72 13.78
CA THR A 87 -13.52 2.93 14.42
C THR A 87 -12.58 1.75 14.15
N ALA A 88 -13.06 0.51 14.30
CA ALA A 88 -12.30 -0.69 14.00
C ALA A 88 -11.89 -0.74 12.52
N SER A 89 -12.83 -0.48 11.61
CA SER A 89 -12.55 -0.43 10.17
C SER A 89 -11.52 0.64 9.80
N ASN A 90 -11.60 1.84 10.40
CA ASN A 90 -10.60 2.88 10.22
C ASN A 90 -9.22 2.45 10.71
N GLN A 91 -9.15 1.70 11.80
CA GLN A 91 -7.89 1.18 12.33
C GLN A 91 -7.27 0.15 11.39
N GLU A 92 -8.07 -0.72 10.75
CA GLU A 92 -7.61 -1.63 9.70
C GLU A 92 -7.09 -0.87 8.47
N ILE A 93 -7.79 0.18 8.03
CA ILE A 93 -7.33 1.03 6.91
C ILE A 93 -5.98 1.67 7.23
N ILE A 94 -5.79 2.17 8.45
CA ILE A 94 -4.50 2.75 8.89
C ILE A 94 -3.40 1.69 8.85
N GLN A 95 -3.67 0.45 9.30
CA GLN A 95 -2.69 -0.63 9.23
C GLN A 95 -2.32 -0.98 7.79
N GLN A 96 -3.30 -1.07 6.89
CA GLN A 96 -3.05 -1.32 5.47
C GLN A 96 -2.21 -0.20 4.84
N LEU A 97 -2.50 1.06 5.14
CA LEU A 97 -1.71 2.19 4.67
C LEU A 97 -0.26 2.14 5.19
N GLY A 98 -0.04 1.71 6.44
CA GLY A 98 1.30 1.48 6.96
C GLY A 98 2.08 0.41 6.18
N GLN A 99 1.42 -0.67 5.76
CA GLN A 99 2.03 -1.68 4.89
C GLN A 99 2.37 -1.13 3.50
N TYR A 100 1.54 -0.24 2.95
CA TYR A 100 1.83 0.44 1.69
C TYR A 100 3.06 1.35 1.79
N ASP A 101 3.25 2.04 2.90
CA ASP A 101 4.45 2.87 3.13
C ASP A 101 5.71 2.01 3.23
N GLU A 102 5.64 0.84 3.87
CA GLU A 102 6.75 -0.12 3.89
C GLU A 102 7.07 -0.65 2.49
N LEU A 103 6.05 -1.04 1.72
CA LEU A 103 6.20 -1.48 0.33
C LEU A 103 6.82 -0.38 -0.55
N LYS A 104 6.41 0.87 -0.35
CA LYS A 104 7.00 2.03 -1.04
C LYS A 104 8.48 2.18 -0.71
N GLY A 105 8.86 1.99 0.55
CA GLY A 105 10.27 1.97 0.97
C GLY A 105 11.07 0.86 0.27
N GLN A 106 10.53 -0.35 0.21
CA GLN A 106 11.15 -1.48 -0.50
C GLN A 106 11.30 -1.19 -2.00
N LEU A 107 10.29 -0.61 -2.64
CA LEU A 107 10.33 -0.24 -4.05
C LEU A 107 11.42 0.81 -4.33
N GLN A 108 11.56 1.79 -3.44
CA GLN A 108 12.58 2.82 -3.56
C GLN A 108 13.99 2.25 -3.43
N HIS A 109 14.19 1.29 -2.52
CA HIS A 109 15.45 0.56 -2.43
C HIS A 109 15.74 -0.29 -3.68
N LEU A 110 14.72 -0.93 -4.26
CA LEU A 110 14.87 -1.69 -5.52
C LEU A 110 15.30 -0.79 -6.68
N ILE A 111 14.76 0.44 -6.76
CA ILE A 111 15.16 1.44 -7.76
C ILE A 111 16.64 1.81 -7.57
N GLU A 112 17.07 2.09 -6.34
CA GLU A 112 18.47 2.43 -6.03
C GLU A 112 19.43 1.29 -6.42
N VAL A 113 19.08 0.05 -6.08
CA VAL A 113 19.86 -1.14 -6.48
C VAL A 113 19.92 -1.28 -8.00
N SER A 114 18.80 -1.03 -8.70
CA SER A 114 18.74 -1.08 -10.16
C SER A 114 19.62 -0.01 -10.81
N GLU A 115 19.62 1.21 -10.30
CA GLU A 115 20.48 2.30 -10.77
C GLU A 115 21.96 1.96 -10.58
N ASN A 116 22.35 1.49 -9.39
CA ASN A 116 23.73 1.07 -9.10
C ASN A 116 24.17 -0.09 -10.01
N MET A 117 23.28 -1.06 -10.25
CA MET A 117 23.56 -2.15 -11.19
C MET A 117 23.76 -1.63 -12.60
N SER A 118 22.94 -0.69 -13.06
CA SER A 118 23.07 -0.07 -14.38
C SER A 118 24.39 0.67 -14.54
N GLU A 119 24.81 1.44 -13.52
CA GLU A 119 26.09 2.14 -13.50
C GLU A 119 27.28 1.16 -13.56
N ARG A 120 27.24 0.08 -12.75
CA ARG A 120 28.26 -0.98 -12.80
C ARG A 120 28.31 -1.67 -14.16
N MET A 121 27.16 -1.92 -14.77
CA MET A 121 27.08 -2.57 -16.07
C MET A 121 27.64 -1.69 -17.18
N ARG A 122 27.38 -0.38 -17.14
CA ARG A 122 28.03 0.60 -18.02
C ARG A 122 29.55 0.60 -17.83
N GLY A 123 30.03 0.70 -16.59
CA GLY A 123 31.47 0.66 -16.30
C GLY A 123 32.15 -0.67 -16.68
N ASN A 124 31.41 -1.78 -16.69
CA ASN A 124 31.92 -3.05 -17.23
C ASN A 124 31.96 -3.05 -18.76
N GLY A 125 31.00 -2.41 -19.44
CA GLY A 125 31.02 -2.20 -20.89
C GLY A 125 32.28 -1.45 -21.31
N ASP A 126 32.58 -0.33 -20.65
CA ASP A 126 33.78 0.47 -20.94
C ASP A 126 35.08 -0.36 -20.79
N LYS A 127 35.15 -1.22 -19.76
CA LYS A 127 36.30 -2.13 -19.57
C LYS A 127 36.37 -3.23 -20.64
N GLN A 128 35.23 -3.73 -21.10
CA GLN A 128 35.19 -4.73 -22.17
C GLN A 128 35.67 -4.12 -23.49
N ASP A 129 35.28 -2.88 -23.78
CA ASP A 129 35.74 -2.14 -24.96
C ASP A 129 37.26 -1.93 -24.89
N GLU A 130 37.79 -1.50 -23.74
CA GLU A 130 39.25 -1.37 -23.55
C GLU A 130 40.00 -2.69 -23.76
N VAL A 131 39.44 -3.81 -23.27
CA VAL A 131 40.05 -5.13 -23.47
C VAL A 131 40.01 -5.52 -24.95
N MET A 132 38.93 -5.24 -25.68
CA MET A 132 38.86 -5.53 -27.11
C MET A 132 39.85 -4.69 -27.91
N ASP A 133 39.98 -3.38 -27.64
CA ASP A 133 40.96 -2.51 -28.28
C ASP A 133 42.41 -3.02 -28.07
N ARG A 134 42.70 -3.54 -26.88
CA ARG A 134 44.00 -4.15 -26.58
C ARG A 134 44.22 -5.45 -27.33
N LEU A 135 43.20 -6.30 -27.44
CA LEU A 135 43.27 -7.55 -28.21
C LEU A 135 43.45 -7.28 -29.71
N GLU A 136 42.75 -6.31 -30.28
CA GLU A 136 42.92 -5.91 -31.68
C GLU A 136 44.34 -5.41 -31.96
N ASN A 137 44.88 -4.56 -31.09
CA ASN A 137 46.26 -4.09 -31.19
C ASN A 137 47.26 -5.26 -31.09
N GLN A 138 47.04 -6.21 -30.19
CA GLN A 138 47.88 -7.40 -30.06
C GLN A 138 47.80 -8.29 -31.30
N GLN A 139 46.61 -8.45 -31.89
CA GLN A 139 46.43 -9.20 -33.13
C GLN A 139 47.19 -8.55 -34.28
N ALA A 140 47.11 -7.22 -34.43
CA ALA A 140 47.84 -6.48 -35.45
C ALA A 140 49.37 -6.60 -35.28
N LEU A 141 49.87 -6.52 -34.05
CA LEU A 141 51.28 -6.74 -33.74
C LEU A 141 51.71 -8.17 -34.09
N MET A 142 50.92 -9.17 -33.70
CA MET A 142 51.21 -10.57 -33.99
C MET A 142 51.24 -10.83 -35.49
N GLU A 143 50.30 -10.28 -36.26
CA GLU A 143 50.30 -10.37 -37.72
C GLU A 143 51.57 -9.75 -38.32
N LYS A 144 51.99 -8.57 -37.83
CA LYS A 144 53.23 -7.92 -38.26
C LYS A 144 54.46 -8.80 -37.96
N THR A 145 54.54 -9.38 -36.77
CA THR A 145 55.64 -10.28 -36.38
C THR A 145 55.66 -11.53 -37.26
N THR A 146 54.50 -12.11 -37.57
CA THR A 146 54.40 -13.26 -38.50
C THR A 146 54.94 -12.90 -39.88
N ARG A 147 54.55 -11.75 -40.45
CA ARG A 147 55.10 -11.26 -41.73
C ARG A 147 56.62 -11.06 -41.68
N GLN A 148 57.14 -10.56 -40.56
CA GLN A 148 58.59 -10.41 -40.38
C GLN A 148 59.32 -11.76 -40.30
N LEU A 149 58.72 -12.76 -39.65
CA LEU A 149 59.24 -14.12 -39.61
C LEU A 149 59.24 -14.77 -40.99
N ASP A 150 58.19 -14.56 -41.79
CA ASP A 150 58.13 -15.05 -43.18
C ASP A 150 59.23 -14.42 -44.05
N ASN A 151 59.46 -13.11 -43.90
CA ASN A 151 60.56 -12.42 -44.58
C ASN A 151 61.92 -12.96 -44.14
N LEU A 152 62.14 -13.16 -42.84
CA LEU A 152 63.37 -13.75 -42.31
C LEU A 152 63.59 -15.16 -42.88
N ARG A 153 62.54 -15.98 -42.91
CA ARG A 153 62.57 -17.33 -43.47
C ARG A 153 62.96 -17.29 -44.95
N SER A 154 62.40 -16.36 -45.73
CA SER A 154 62.76 -16.14 -47.13
C SER A 154 64.25 -15.80 -47.30
N ILE A 155 64.76 -14.84 -46.52
CA ILE A 155 66.18 -14.46 -46.54
C ILE A 155 67.10 -15.63 -46.18
N ILE A 156 66.73 -16.42 -45.16
CA ILE A 156 67.52 -17.59 -44.76
C ILE A 156 67.55 -18.63 -45.89
N TYR A 157 66.43 -18.92 -46.54
CA TYR A 157 66.40 -19.86 -47.66
C TYR A 157 67.22 -19.37 -48.85
N GLU A 158 67.10 -18.09 -49.23
CA GLU A 158 67.90 -17.52 -50.31
C GLU A 158 69.40 -17.65 -50.02
N ARG A 159 69.84 -17.27 -48.81
CA ARG A 159 71.25 -17.33 -48.42
C ARG A 159 71.75 -18.77 -48.30
N ALA A 160 70.93 -19.68 -47.76
CA ALA A 160 71.29 -21.09 -47.68
C ALA A 160 71.40 -21.71 -49.08
N ASN A 161 70.50 -21.36 -50.00
CA ASN A 161 70.54 -21.83 -51.38
C ASN A 161 71.78 -21.30 -52.12
N HIS A 162 72.06 -19.99 -52.04
CA HIS A 162 73.26 -19.40 -52.62
C HIS A 162 74.56 -19.98 -52.02
N LEU A 163 74.58 -20.28 -50.71
CA LEU A 163 75.73 -20.95 -50.09
C LEU A 163 75.88 -22.39 -50.60
N SER A 164 74.77 -23.12 -50.74
CA SER A 164 74.75 -24.47 -51.32
C SER A 164 75.31 -24.46 -52.74
N GLU A 165 74.83 -23.55 -53.58
CA GLU A 165 75.31 -23.35 -54.96
C GLU A 165 76.82 -23.04 -54.98
N ARG A 166 77.28 -22.13 -54.13
CA ARG A 166 78.72 -21.78 -54.00
C ARG A 166 79.58 -22.95 -53.56
N VAL A 167 79.11 -23.77 -52.62
CA VAL A 167 79.82 -24.97 -52.16
C VAL A 167 79.86 -26.01 -53.29
N GLU A 168 78.76 -26.19 -54.02
CA GLU A 168 78.69 -27.09 -55.17
C GLU A 168 79.61 -26.65 -56.31
N GLU A 169 79.62 -25.36 -56.66
CA GLU A 169 80.56 -24.76 -57.62
C GLU A 169 82.02 -24.94 -57.17
N GLY A 170 82.32 -24.65 -55.91
CA GLY A 170 83.67 -24.81 -55.35
C GLY A 170 84.13 -26.27 -55.33
N TYR A 171 83.22 -27.20 -55.02
CA TYR A 171 83.48 -28.63 -55.09
C TYR A 171 83.70 -29.10 -56.54
N ASN A 172 82.88 -28.65 -57.49
CA ASN A 172 83.04 -28.95 -58.91
C ASN A 172 84.38 -28.41 -59.46
N LEU A 173 84.77 -27.18 -59.09
CA LEU A 173 86.02 -26.56 -59.52
C LEU A 173 87.24 -27.30 -58.94
N THR A 174 87.21 -27.55 -57.62
CA THR A 174 88.31 -28.20 -56.90
C THR A 174 88.47 -29.65 -57.32
N SER A 175 87.36 -30.38 -57.45
CA SER A 175 87.38 -31.77 -57.93
C SER A 175 87.90 -31.86 -59.37
N THR A 176 87.52 -30.93 -60.25
CA THR A 176 88.07 -30.86 -61.62
C THR A 176 89.56 -30.53 -61.62
N PHE A 177 90.02 -29.64 -60.74
CA PHE A 177 91.44 -29.32 -60.56
C PHE A 177 92.26 -30.52 -60.05
N PHE A 178 91.81 -31.16 -58.97
CA PHE A 178 92.47 -32.35 -58.42
C PHE A 178 92.45 -33.51 -59.41
N TYR A 179 91.33 -33.72 -60.09
CA TYR A 179 91.22 -34.73 -61.14
C TYR A 179 92.21 -34.45 -62.28
N LYS A 180 92.30 -33.20 -62.76
CA LYS A 180 93.30 -32.79 -63.76
C LYS A 180 94.73 -33.02 -63.28
N LEU A 181 95.02 -32.79 -62.01
CA LEU A 181 96.34 -33.01 -61.41
C LEU A 181 96.70 -34.50 -61.32
N ILE A 182 95.72 -35.34 -61.00
CA ILE A 182 95.92 -36.79 -60.77
C ILE A 182 95.84 -37.60 -62.06
N THR A 183 95.04 -37.18 -63.05
CA THR A 183 94.74 -37.98 -64.26
C THR A 183 95.24 -37.36 -65.58
N GLY A 184 95.67 -36.10 -65.57
CA GLY A 184 96.27 -35.45 -66.74
C GLY A 184 95.31 -35.12 -67.91
N SER A 185 93.99 -35.24 -67.72
CA SER A 185 92.97 -35.03 -68.77
C SER A 185 91.93 -33.96 -68.39
N ASN A 186 91.41 -33.21 -69.38
CA ASN A 186 90.54 -32.01 -69.22
C ASN A 186 89.02 -32.29 -69.17
N GLN A 187 88.54 -33.49 -68.82
CA GLN A 187 87.09 -33.74 -68.72
C GLN A 187 86.55 -33.49 -67.30
N PRO A 188 85.39 -32.79 -67.14
CA PRO A 188 84.81 -32.52 -65.83
C PRO A 188 84.30 -33.81 -65.18
N LEU A 189 84.57 -33.97 -63.87
CA LEU A 189 84.30 -35.19 -63.10
C LEU A 189 82.83 -35.64 -63.14
N ASN A 190 81.88 -34.69 -63.22
CA ASN A 190 80.44 -34.96 -63.31
C ASN A 190 80.06 -35.80 -64.54
N MET A 191 80.84 -35.73 -65.63
CA MET A 191 80.59 -36.50 -66.85
C MET A 191 80.97 -37.99 -66.69
N LEU A 192 81.85 -38.32 -65.73
CA LEU A 192 82.31 -39.68 -65.48
C LEU A 192 81.44 -40.40 -64.45
N MET A 193 80.92 -39.69 -63.43
CA MET A 193 79.88 -40.24 -62.55
C MET A 193 78.60 -40.59 -63.31
N MET A 194 78.15 -39.75 -64.25
CA MET A 194 77.03 -40.09 -65.15
C MET A 194 77.32 -41.28 -66.09
N LYS A 195 78.59 -41.51 -66.47
CA LYS A 195 78.97 -42.70 -67.25
C LYS A 195 79.00 -43.96 -66.39
N GLN A 196 79.51 -43.89 -65.16
CA GLN A 196 79.51 -45.01 -64.22
C GLN A 196 78.10 -45.42 -63.79
N GLU A 197 77.15 -44.49 -63.66
CA GLU A 197 75.75 -44.84 -63.41
C GLU A 197 75.05 -45.48 -64.62
N LYS A 198 75.45 -45.14 -65.85
CA LYS A 198 74.94 -45.78 -67.08
C LYS A 198 75.57 -47.15 -67.33
N GLU A 199 76.83 -47.37 -66.99
CA GLU A 199 77.50 -48.68 -67.06
C GLU A 199 77.04 -49.64 -65.95
N LYS A 200 76.52 -49.15 -64.82
CA LYS A 200 75.90 -49.99 -63.77
C LYS A 200 74.44 -50.37 -64.03
N LYS A 201 73.82 -49.88 -65.12
CA LYS A 201 72.42 -50.17 -65.50
C LYS A 201 72.28 -50.95 -66.83
N GLN A 202 73.35 -51.56 -67.32
CA GLN A 202 73.30 -52.63 -68.33
C GLN A 202 73.52 -53.99 -67.68
#